data_AF-A0A3D5NS77-F1
#
_entry.id   AF-A0A3D5NS77-F1
#
_cell.length_a   1.000
_cell.length_b   1.000
_cell.length_c   1.000
_cell.angle_alpha   90.00
_cell.angle_beta   90.00
_cell.angle_gamma   90.00
#
_symmetry.space_group_name_H-M   'P 1'
#
loop_
_entity.id
_entity.type
_entity.pdbx_description
1 polymer ?
#
loop_
_entity_poly.entity_id
_entity_poly.type
_entity_poly.pdbx_seq_one_letter_code
_entity_poly.pdbx_strand_id
1 'polypeptide(L)'
;VTISKNSGAYGKHVMISHSLKNQKYVTVYAHMNSLSVKSGQTVSKGMKIGTVGNTGNSFGNHLHFEIHKNSYKYSSYSAANSVNPLNYL
;
A
#
# COMPACT_ATOMS: atom_id res chain seq x y z
N VAL A 1 1.86 8.76 5.63
CA VAL A 1 1.16 8.30 4.41
C VAL A 1 1.85 8.87 3.17
N THR A 2 1.90 8.11 2.08
CA THR A 2 2.24 8.59 0.72
C THR A 2 1.15 8.11 -0.22
N ILE A 3 0.66 8.97 -1.12
CA ILE A 3 -0.33 8.60 -2.13
C ILE A 3 0.21 8.77 -3.54
N SER A 4 -0.33 7.98 -4.48
CA SER A 4 -0.21 8.27 -5.91
C SER A 4 -1.56 8.09 -6.59
N LYS A 5 -1.87 9.00 -7.53
CA LYS A 5 -3.13 8.97 -8.29
C LYS A 5 -3.00 8.23 -9.62
N ASN A 6 -1.80 8.19 -10.20
CA ASN A 6 -1.51 7.55 -11.48
C ASN A 6 -0.15 6.87 -11.36
N SER A 7 -0.12 5.56 -11.11
CA SER A 7 1.13 4.82 -10.96
C SER A 7 1.06 3.43 -11.58
N GLY A 8 1.46 3.35 -12.86
CA GLY A 8 1.68 2.11 -13.60
C GLY A 8 0.72 0.97 -13.25
N ALA A 9 1.29 -0.17 -12.87
CA ALA A 9 0.53 -1.37 -12.53
C ALA A 9 -0.37 -1.21 -11.30
N TYR A 10 0.03 -0.44 -10.27
CA TYR A 10 -0.78 -0.29 -9.06
C TYR A 10 -2.00 0.63 -9.22
N GLY A 11 -2.01 1.51 -10.23
CA GLY A 11 -3.05 2.53 -10.34
C GLY A 11 -3.01 3.51 -9.17
N LYS A 12 -4.19 3.91 -8.68
CA LYS A 12 -4.31 4.73 -7.46
C LYS A 12 -3.95 3.88 -6.25
N HIS A 13 -3.07 4.37 -5.40
CA HIS A 13 -2.65 3.61 -4.23
C HIS A 13 -2.26 4.50 -3.05
N VAL A 14 -2.27 3.88 -1.87
CA VAL A 14 -1.80 4.44 -0.60
C VAL A 14 -0.65 3.59 -0.09
N MET A 15 0.45 4.22 0.29
CA MET A 15 1.51 3.61 1.08
C MET A 15 1.52 4.20 2.48
N ILE A 16 1.64 3.35 3.49
CA ILE A 16 1.66 3.78 4.90
C ILE A 16 2.91 3.19 5.54
N SER A 17 3.76 4.06 6.07
CA SER A 17 4.90 3.66 6.88
C SER A 17 4.45 3.46 8.33
N HIS A 18 4.89 2.35 8.92
CA HIS A 18 4.62 1.95 10.29
C HIS A 18 5.93 1.71 11.03
N SER A 19 5.90 1.85 12.35
CA SER A 19 6.99 1.42 13.23
C SER A 19 6.40 0.49 14.29
N LEU A 20 6.83 -0.77 14.31
CA LEU A 20 6.40 -1.76 15.29
C LEU A 20 7.64 -2.42 15.90
N LYS A 21 7.76 -2.43 17.23
CA LYS A 21 8.86 -3.09 17.97
C LYS A 21 10.26 -2.77 17.38
N ASN A 22 10.54 -1.49 17.13
CA ASN A 22 11.78 -0.98 16.51
C ASN A 22 12.03 -1.44 15.06
N GLN A 23 11.05 -2.05 14.40
CA GLN A 23 11.11 -2.44 13.00
C GLN A 23 10.16 -1.56 12.17
N LYS A 24 10.69 -0.99 11.09
CA LYS A 24 9.87 -0.24 10.12
C LYS A 24 9.18 -1.19 9.15
N TYR A 25 7.96 -0.84 8.79
CA TYR A 25 7.19 -1.51 7.75
C TYR A 25 6.56 -0.49 6.82
N VAL A 26 6.31 -0.90 5.58
CA VAL A 26 5.46 -0.14 4.65
C VAL A 26 4.34 -1.06 4.19
N THR A 27 3.11 -0.62 4.33
CA THR A 27 1.95 -1.31 3.74
C THR A 27 1.52 -0.60 2.47
N VAL A 28 1.19 -1.34 1.42
CA VAL A 28 0.67 -0.81 0.15
C VAL A 28 -0.78 -1.25 -0.02
N TYR A 29 -1.64 -0.32 -0.44
CA TYR A 29 -3.04 -0.55 -0.81
C TYR A 29 -3.24 -0.04 -2.24
N ALA A 30 -3.27 -0.96 -3.20
CA ALA A 30 -3.32 -0.65 -4.63
C ALA A 30 -4.71 -0.91 -5.26
N HIS A 31 -4.83 -0.56 -6.54
CA HIS A 31 -6.05 -0.63 -7.35
C HIS A 31 -7.23 0.18 -6.79
N MET A 32 -6.95 1.22 -6.02
CA MET A 32 -7.99 2.01 -5.33
C MET A 32 -8.90 2.72 -6.34
N ASN A 33 -10.18 2.92 -6.00
CA ASN A 33 -11.09 3.79 -6.74
C ASN A 33 -10.95 5.26 -6.28
N SER A 34 -10.93 5.46 -4.96
CA SER A 34 -10.76 6.77 -4.32
C SER A 34 -9.75 6.74 -3.19
N LEU A 35 -9.14 7.89 -2.92
CA LEU A 35 -8.16 8.10 -1.85
C LEU A 35 -8.75 9.13 -0.88
N SER A 36 -8.90 8.77 0.39
CA SER A 36 -9.46 9.63 1.45
C SER A 36 -8.38 10.25 2.35
N VAL A 37 -7.11 10.12 1.96
CA VAL A 37 -5.94 10.61 2.69
C VAL A 37 -5.00 11.35 1.74
N LYS A 38 -4.11 12.16 2.31
CA LYS A 38 -3.06 12.89 1.59
C LYS A 38 -1.65 12.47 2.00
N SER A 39 -0.67 12.66 1.12
CA SER A 39 0.75 12.46 1.47
C SER A 39 1.13 13.30 2.68
N GLY A 40 1.96 12.75 3.57
CA GLY A 40 2.33 13.35 4.85
C GLY A 40 1.30 13.16 5.98
N GLN A 41 0.06 12.73 5.69
CA GLN A 41 -0.95 12.51 6.72
C GLN A 41 -0.54 11.37 7.68
N THR A 42 -0.79 11.58 8.97
CA THR A 42 -0.77 10.55 10.01
C THR A 42 -2.17 9.95 10.12
N VAL A 43 -2.26 8.62 10.21
CA VAL A 43 -3.52 7.89 10.31
C VAL A 43 -3.45 6.90 11.47
N SER A 44 -4.61 6.60 12.04
CA SER A 44 -4.76 5.62 13.13
C SER A 44 -5.33 4.31 12.59
N LYS A 45 -5.12 3.21 13.33
CA LYS A 45 -5.77 1.92 13.04
C LYS A 45 -7.29 2.12 12.96
N GLY A 46 -7.91 1.57 11.91
CA GLY A 46 -9.36 1.69 11.66
C GLY A 46 -9.78 2.94 10.89
N MET A 47 -8.88 3.91 10.65
CA MET A 47 -9.20 5.08 9.84
C MET A 47 -9.38 4.70 8.36
N LYS A 48 -10.47 5.17 7.74
CA LYS A 48 -10.73 4.98 6.31
C LYS A 48 -9.69 5.73 5.46
N ILE A 49 -9.00 5.00 4.59
CA ILE A 49 -7.97 5.56 3.69
C ILE A 49 -8.42 5.70 2.23
N GLY A 50 -9.55 5.12 1.86
CA GLY A 50 -10.08 5.16 0.50
C GLY A 50 -11.14 4.09 0.24
N THR A 51 -11.36 3.77 -1.03
CA THR A 51 -12.23 2.67 -1.47
C THR A 51 -11.53 1.79 -2.50
N VAL A 52 -11.81 0.48 -2.47
CA VAL A 52 -11.33 -0.49 -3.46
C VAL A 52 -11.90 -0.18 -4.83
N GLY A 53 -11.14 -0.46 -5.89
CA GLY A 53 -11.55 -0.26 -7.27
C GLY A 53 -10.82 -1.19 -8.23
N ASN A 54 -10.67 -0.72 -9.47
CA ASN A 54 -10.05 -1.45 -10.56
C ASN A 54 -9.10 -0.55 -11.37
N THR A 55 -8.27 0.26 -10.69
CA THR A 55 -7.30 1.14 -11.38
C THR A 55 -5.95 0.47 -11.57
N GLY A 56 -5.20 0.88 -12.59
CA GLY A 56 -3.91 0.25 -12.94
C GLY A 56 -4.10 -1.03 -13.72
N ASN A 57 -3.18 -1.99 -13.55
CA ASN A 57 -3.26 -3.31 -14.18
C ASN A 57 -4.08 -4.26 -13.31
N SER A 58 -5.40 -4.18 -13.44
CA SER A 58 -6.37 -4.92 -12.62
C SER A 58 -7.53 -5.39 -13.51
N PHE A 59 -8.02 -6.61 -13.26
CA PHE A 59 -9.04 -7.29 -14.09
C PHE A 59 -10.41 -7.44 -13.39
N GLY A 60 -10.64 -6.65 -12.35
CA GLY A 60 -11.85 -6.68 -11.53
C GLY A 60 -11.61 -5.97 -10.20
N ASN A 61 -12.69 -5.58 -9.52
CA ASN A 61 -12.58 -4.90 -8.22
C ASN A 61 -11.94 -5.81 -7.17
N HIS A 62 -10.74 -5.48 -6.73
CA HIS A 62 -10.05 -6.21 -5.66
C HIS A 62 -9.03 -5.32 -4.96
N LEU A 63 -8.66 -5.70 -3.73
CA LEU A 63 -7.58 -5.03 -3.01
C LEU A 63 -6.29 -5.80 -3.23
N HIS A 64 -5.29 -5.15 -3.83
CA HIS A 64 -3.91 -5.63 -3.79
C HIS A 64 -3.22 -5.02 -2.57
N PHE A 65 -2.86 -5.88 -1.63
CA PHE A 65 -2.28 -5.51 -0.34
C PHE A 65 -0.89 -6.12 -0.18
N GLU A 66 0.05 -5.28 0.24
CA GLU A 66 1.43 -5.72 0.47
C GLU A 66 1.95 -5.22 1.82
N ILE A 67 2.89 -5.96 2.39
CA ILE A 67 3.70 -5.54 3.53
C ILE A 67 5.17 -5.65 3.13
N HIS A 68 5.93 -4.60 3.40
CA HIS A 68 7.37 -4.52 3.17
C HIS A 68 8.10 -4.23 4.47
N LYS A 69 9.18 -4.96 4.76
CA LYS A 69 10.09 -4.63 5.88
C LYS A 69 11.05 -3.49 5.48
N ASN A 70 11.35 -2.62 6.44
CA ASN A 70 12.23 -1.45 6.30
C ASN A 70 11.72 -0.36 5.34
N SER A 71 11.69 -0.64 4.04
CA SER A 71 11.25 0.28 3.00
C SER A 71 10.64 -0.46 1.82
N TYR A 72 9.71 0.21 1.14
CA TYR A 72 9.26 -0.20 -0.19
C TYR A 72 10.41 -0.01 -1.18
N LYS A 73 10.77 -1.06 -1.92
CA LYS A 73 11.72 -1.00 -3.02
C LYS A 73 11.08 -1.60 -4.26
N TYR A 74 10.88 -0.78 -5.28
CA TYR A 74 10.49 -1.29 -6.59
C TYR A 74 11.62 -2.16 -7.14
N SER A 75 11.30 -3.39 -7.53
CA SER A 75 12.27 -4.32 -8.10
C SER A 75 11.55 -5.20 -9.10
N SER A 76 12.08 -5.25 -10.32
CA SER A 76 11.59 -6.05 -11.42
C SER A 76 11.96 -7.53 -11.32
N TYR A 77 12.81 -7.91 -10.37
CA TYR A 77 13.39 -9.27 -10.28
C TYR A 77 13.21 -9.97 -8.94
N SER A 78 12.96 -9.24 -7.86
CA SER A 78 12.76 -9.83 -6.54
C SER A 78 12.01 -8.85 -5.69
N ALA A 79 10.89 -9.26 -5.11
CA ALA A 79 10.01 -8.43 -4.30
C ALA A 79 10.75 -7.97 -3.03
N ALA A 80 11.65 -7.01 -3.20
CA ALA A 80 12.69 -6.68 -2.25
C ALA A 80 12.03 -6.19 -0.97
N ASN A 81 12.23 -6.95 0.10
CA ASN A 81 11.64 -6.77 1.44
C ASN A 81 10.14 -7.03 1.57
N SER A 82 9.43 -7.44 0.52
CA SER A 82 8.04 -7.88 0.67
C SER A 82 7.99 -9.15 1.53
N VAL A 83 6.96 -9.26 2.35
CA VAL A 83 6.74 -10.41 3.23
C VAL A 83 5.30 -10.87 3.14
N ASN A 84 5.04 -12.15 3.42
CA ASN A 84 3.67 -12.69 3.44
C ASN A 84 2.81 -11.91 4.45
N PRO A 85 1.76 -11.19 4.02
CA PRO A 85 0.92 -10.40 4.92
C PRO A 85 0.17 -11.23 5.96
N LEU A 86 -0.11 -12.51 5.68
CA LEU A 86 -0.82 -13.40 6.60
C LEU A 86 -0.06 -13.63 7.91
N ASN A 87 1.24 -13.38 7.95
CA ASN A 87 2.04 -13.46 9.18
C ASN A 87 1.81 -12.27 10.14
N TYR A 88 0.99 -11.29 9.76
CA TYR A 88 0.79 -10.02 10.47
C TYR A 88 -0.67 -9.67 10.73
N LEU A 89 -1.60 -10.56 10.37
CA LEU A 89 -3.05 -10.46 10.62
C LEU A 89 -3.44 -11.33 11.80
#